data_AF-A0A6I0BT76-F1
#
_entry.id   AF-A0A6I0BT76-F1
#
_cell.length_a   1.000
_cell.length_b   1.000
_cell.length_c   1.000
_cell.angle_alpha   90.00
_cell.angle_beta   90.00
_cell.angle_gamma   90.00
#
_symmetry.space_group_name_H-M   'P 1'
#
loop_
_entity.id
_entity.type
_entity.pdbx_description
1 polymer ?
#
loop_
_entity_poly.entity_id
_entity_poly.type
_entity_poly.pdbx_seq_one_letter_code
_entity_poly.pdbx_strand_id
1 'polypeptide(L)'
;MKFHNQGEYVSDSQLNQLFELMPIEMRTLRVDVYIAKSEEFFISNRLTPKFEKDVRSVLKTGAEGGFFGKSNKKNKWDRDTVIVFEDLIVKRYDVDQLYWTFVFLLIHELRHCEQLNFFKERWPLLQNDYQLNYMETANTLEDIHWCEQDAYTYAYRFLENNKSEIKVIFQLKTMHDISPIDFDIDMMMIWKAHKKKLNVVARTLWFIADLSWPVRQMSKQHKPDSCQSHDIKST
;
A
#
# COMPACT_ATOMS: atom_id res chain seq x y z
N MET A 1 2.84 -14.28 -2.22
CA MET A 1 3.80 -13.20 -2.50
C MET A 1 5.15 -13.77 -2.93
N LYS A 2 5.97 -13.03 -3.70
CA LYS A 2 7.37 -13.40 -3.99
C LYS A 2 8.27 -12.17 -3.87
N PHE A 3 9.33 -12.25 -3.08
CA PHE A 3 10.31 -11.17 -2.94
C PHE A 3 11.44 -11.30 -3.95
N HIS A 4 11.87 -10.16 -4.47
CA HIS A 4 12.99 -9.95 -5.35
C HIS A 4 13.86 -8.87 -4.73
N ASN A 5 14.75 -9.29 -3.84
CA ASN A 5 15.64 -8.36 -3.16
C ASN A 5 16.86 -8.08 -4.03
N GLN A 6 16.89 -6.87 -4.58
CA GLN A 6 17.97 -6.30 -5.38
C GLN A 6 18.57 -5.08 -4.64
N GLY A 7 18.15 -4.84 -3.40
CA GLY A 7 18.64 -3.75 -2.57
C GLY A 7 19.88 -4.11 -1.77
N GLU A 8 20.50 -3.09 -1.18
CA GLU A 8 21.71 -3.18 -0.37
C GLU A 8 21.43 -2.99 1.12
N TYR A 9 20.35 -2.29 1.50
CA TYR A 9 20.14 -1.89 2.89
C TYR A 9 19.30 -2.89 3.68
N VAL A 10 18.44 -3.66 3.02
CA VAL A 10 17.56 -4.66 3.65
C VAL A 10 17.97 -6.05 3.20
N SER A 11 18.32 -6.93 4.13
CA SER A 11 18.68 -8.33 3.84
C SER A 11 17.47 -9.24 3.65
N ASP A 12 17.65 -10.36 2.95
CA ASP A 12 16.60 -11.39 2.80
C ASP A 12 16.11 -11.94 4.13
N SER A 13 17.00 -12.06 5.12
CA SER A 13 16.63 -12.51 6.47
C SER A 13 15.66 -11.52 7.14
N GLN A 14 15.92 -10.22 6.99
CA GLN A 14 15.05 -9.16 7.53
C GLN A 14 13.71 -9.13 6.80
N LEU A 15 13.70 -9.28 5.47
CA LEU A 15 12.46 -9.37 4.69
C LEU A 15 11.61 -10.57 5.11
N ASN A 16 12.23 -11.73 5.30
CA ASN A 16 11.50 -12.93 5.71
C ASN A 16 10.91 -12.77 7.12
N GLN A 17 11.64 -12.17 8.06
CA GLN A 17 11.11 -11.90 9.40
C GLN A 17 9.96 -10.89 9.35
N LEU A 18 10.10 -9.82 8.56
CA LEU A 18 9.02 -8.84 8.36
C LEU A 18 7.79 -9.48 7.70
N PHE A 19 8.00 -10.36 6.72
CA PHE A 19 6.92 -11.11 6.08
C PHE A 19 6.11 -11.92 7.08
N GLU A 20 6.75 -12.54 8.08
CA GLU A 20 6.03 -13.30 9.12
C GLU A 20 5.17 -12.42 10.05
N LEU A 21 5.46 -11.12 10.16
CA LEU A 21 4.59 -10.17 10.85
C LEU A 21 3.33 -9.82 10.06
N MET A 22 3.32 -10.05 8.73
CA MET A 22 2.19 -9.72 7.89
C MET A 22 1.01 -10.68 8.12
N PRO A 23 -0.23 -10.17 8.13
CA PRO A 23 -1.42 -11.03 8.22
C PRO A 23 -1.55 -11.94 7.00
N ILE A 24 -2.28 -13.03 7.16
CA ILE A 24 -2.37 -14.10 6.15
C ILE A 24 -2.98 -13.60 4.83
N GLU A 25 -3.91 -12.65 4.89
CA GLU A 25 -4.55 -12.03 3.72
C GLU A 25 -3.50 -11.33 2.84
N MET A 26 -2.54 -10.64 3.47
CA MET A 26 -1.46 -9.94 2.78
C MET A 26 -0.41 -10.94 2.26
N ARG A 27 0.00 -11.91 3.08
CA ARG A 27 1.00 -12.93 2.69
C ARG A 27 0.57 -13.76 1.48
N THR A 28 -0.73 -14.01 1.36
CA THR A 28 -1.31 -14.82 0.28
C THR A 28 -1.55 -14.04 -1.02
N LEU A 29 -1.26 -12.73 -1.06
CA LEU A 29 -1.37 -11.93 -2.27
C LEU A 29 -0.51 -12.50 -3.41
N ARG A 30 -1.09 -12.49 -4.61
CA ARG A 30 -0.41 -12.86 -5.86
C ARG A 30 0.32 -11.64 -6.43
N VAL A 31 1.39 -11.24 -5.76
CA VAL A 31 2.21 -10.08 -6.08
C VAL A 31 3.70 -10.44 -6.06
N ASP A 32 4.45 -9.83 -6.96
CA ASP A 32 5.92 -9.82 -6.93
C ASP A 32 6.39 -8.49 -6.31
N VAL A 33 7.24 -8.58 -5.29
CA VAL A 33 7.72 -7.45 -4.50
C VAL A 33 9.20 -7.24 -4.79
N TYR A 34 9.56 -6.07 -5.28
CA TYR A 34 10.93 -5.70 -5.61
C TYR A 34 11.44 -4.69 -4.58
N ILE A 35 12.56 -5.01 -3.95
CA ILE A 35 13.34 -4.04 -3.17
C ILE A 35 14.56 -3.74 -4.00
N ALA A 36 14.76 -2.50 -4.43
CA ALA A 36 15.78 -2.20 -5.43
C ALA A 36 16.23 -0.73 -5.36
N LYS A 37 17.33 -0.40 -6.03
CA LYS A 37 17.64 0.99 -6.39
C LYS A 37 17.02 1.36 -7.73
N SER A 38 16.64 2.62 -7.90
CA SER A 38 15.85 3.07 -9.06
C SER A 38 16.48 2.74 -10.40
N GLU A 39 17.75 3.07 -10.62
CA GLU A 39 18.44 2.81 -11.90
C GLU A 39 18.69 1.31 -12.15
N GLU A 40 19.14 0.60 -11.12
CA GLU A 40 19.45 -0.84 -11.18
C GLU A 40 18.20 -1.68 -11.47
N PHE A 41 17.04 -1.24 -10.97
CA PHE A 41 15.76 -1.88 -11.25
C PHE A 41 15.44 -1.88 -12.76
N PHE A 42 15.64 -0.76 -13.46
CA PHE A 42 15.38 -0.68 -14.90
C PHE A 42 16.37 -1.49 -15.74
N ILE A 43 17.62 -1.62 -15.27
CA ILE A 43 18.66 -2.39 -15.96
C ILE A 43 18.42 -3.90 -15.78
N SER A 44 18.14 -4.31 -14.55
CA SER A 44 18.08 -5.72 -14.15
C SER A 44 16.76 -6.38 -14.52
N ASN A 45 15.69 -5.61 -14.66
CA ASN A 45 14.36 -6.12 -14.94
C ASN A 45 13.93 -5.73 -16.36
N ARG A 46 13.59 -6.72 -17.19
CA ARG A 46 13.08 -6.50 -18.56
C ARG A 46 11.63 -6.01 -18.52
N LEU A 47 11.45 -4.73 -18.21
CA LEU A 47 10.13 -4.09 -18.15
C LEU A 47 9.52 -3.97 -19.55
N THR A 48 8.19 -3.97 -19.64
CA THR A 48 7.53 -3.55 -20.88
C THR A 48 7.59 -2.03 -21.03
N PRO A 49 7.63 -1.49 -22.27
CA PRO A 49 7.75 -0.05 -22.48
C PRO A 49 6.68 0.78 -21.76
N LYS A 50 5.45 0.25 -21.67
CA LYS A 50 4.37 0.92 -20.93
C LYS A 50 4.64 0.95 -19.43
N PHE A 51 4.98 -0.19 -18.84
CA PHE A 51 5.23 -0.27 -17.40
C PHE A 51 6.45 0.56 -16.99
N GLU A 52 7.52 0.52 -17.78
CA GLU A 52 8.67 1.39 -17.57
C GLU A 52 8.27 2.87 -17.61
N LYS A 53 7.44 3.28 -18.59
CA LYS A 53 6.93 4.64 -18.66
C LYS A 53 6.12 5.02 -17.41
N ASP A 54 5.26 4.14 -16.93
CA ASP A 54 4.42 4.38 -15.76
C ASP A 54 5.31 4.56 -14.49
N VAL A 55 6.25 3.65 -14.23
CA VAL A 55 7.20 3.76 -13.10
C VAL A 55 8.06 5.02 -13.23
N ARG A 56 8.63 5.30 -14.40
CA ARG A 56 9.44 6.51 -14.61
C ARG A 56 8.63 7.80 -14.44
N SER A 57 7.34 7.80 -14.78
CA SER A 57 6.47 8.95 -14.57
C SER A 57 6.31 9.24 -13.08
N VAL A 58 6.06 8.20 -12.28
CA VAL A 58 5.89 8.31 -10.82
C VAL A 58 7.20 8.74 -10.14
N LEU A 59 8.35 8.22 -10.59
CA LEU A 59 9.65 8.68 -10.10
C LEU A 59 9.91 10.16 -10.39
N LYS A 60 9.44 10.69 -11.52
CA LYS A 60 9.59 12.11 -11.89
C LYS A 60 8.71 13.05 -11.07
N THR A 61 7.56 12.60 -10.59
CA THR A 61 6.67 13.39 -9.73
C THR A 61 7.11 13.37 -8.26
N GLY A 62 8.27 12.78 -7.95
CA GLY A 62 8.84 12.81 -6.60
C GLY A 62 8.27 11.75 -5.66
N ALA A 63 7.80 10.60 -6.16
CA ALA A 63 7.32 9.50 -5.32
C ALA A 63 8.25 9.17 -4.15
N GLU A 64 7.68 8.84 -2.99
CA GLU A 64 8.40 8.65 -1.72
C GLU A 64 9.31 7.42 -1.69
N GLY A 65 9.25 6.58 -2.72
CA GLY A 65 10.01 5.35 -2.85
C GLY A 65 9.13 4.12 -3.03
N GLY A 66 7.83 4.19 -2.77
CA GLY A 66 6.86 3.13 -3.05
C GLY A 66 6.26 3.22 -4.45
N PHE A 67 5.93 2.07 -5.04
CA PHE A 67 5.09 1.98 -6.23
C PHE A 67 4.33 0.66 -6.28
N PHE A 68 3.01 0.74 -6.47
CA PHE A 68 2.17 -0.37 -6.86
C PHE A 68 1.75 -0.31 -8.33
N GLY A 69 2.01 -1.38 -9.06
CA GLY A 69 1.67 -1.56 -10.46
C GLY A 69 0.80 -2.78 -10.69
N LYS A 70 -0.42 -2.56 -11.20
CA LYS A 70 -1.32 -3.65 -11.57
C LYS A 70 -0.85 -4.37 -12.85
N SER A 71 -0.85 -5.70 -12.82
CA SER A 71 -0.66 -6.51 -14.03
C SER A 71 -1.86 -6.41 -14.96
N ASN A 72 -1.57 -6.39 -16.26
CA ASN A 72 -2.59 -6.59 -17.29
C ASN A 72 -2.03 -7.47 -18.41
N LYS A 73 -2.94 -8.11 -19.17
CA LYS A 73 -2.59 -8.99 -20.31
C LYS A 73 -1.72 -8.32 -21.38
N LYS A 74 -1.62 -6.98 -21.41
CA LYS A 74 -0.81 -6.20 -22.35
C LYS A 74 0.61 -5.93 -21.85
N ASN A 75 0.89 -6.08 -20.55
CA ASN A 75 2.14 -5.69 -19.91
C ASN A 75 3.11 -6.87 -19.64
N LYS A 76 2.82 -8.10 -20.11
CA LYS A 76 3.67 -9.31 -19.98
C LYS A 76 4.07 -9.75 -18.55
N TRP A 77 3.59 -9.08 -17.50
CA TRP A 77 3.78 -9.52 -16.12
C TRP A 77 2.64 -10.45 -15.71
N ASP A 78 2.95 -11.65 -15.22
CA ASP A 78 1.96 -12.63 -14.77
C ASP A 78 1.37 -12.32 -13.39
N ARG A 79 1.85 -11.25 -12.73
CA ARG A 79 1.49 -10.85 -11.36
C ARG A 79 1.53 -9.34 -11.20
N ASP A 80 0.73 -8.84 -10.26
CA ASP A 80 0.84 -7.46 -9.80
C ASP A 80 2.24 -7.23 -9.20
N THR A 81 2.70 -5.99 -9.20
CA THR A 81 4.07 -5.63 -8.81
C THR A 81 4.03 -4.55 -7.74
N VAL A 82 4.78 -4.76 -6.65
CA VAL A 82 5.12 -3.73 -5.67
C VAL A 82 6.61 -3.47 -5.79
N ILE A 83 7.03 -2.22 -5.76
CA ILE A 83 8.42 -1.80 -5.79
C ILE A 83 8.67 -0.84 -4.64
N VAL A 84 9.76 -1.05 -3.90
CA VAL A 84 10.28 -0.09 -2.93
C VAL A 84 11.70 0.28 -3.32
N PHE A 85 11.90 1.56 -3.64
CA PHE A 85 13.16 2.14 -4.06
C PHE A 85 13.95 2.67 -2.87
N GLU A 86 14.84 1.85 -2.33
CA GLU A 86 15.60 2.19 -1.12
C GLU A 86 16.52 3.41 -1.31
N ASP A 87 17.05 3.64 -2.51
CA ASP A 87 17.93 4.79 -2.77
C ASP A 87 17.17 6.13 -2.71
N LEU A 88 15.87 6.13 -3.01
CA LEU A 88 15.02 7.32 -2.86
C LEU A 88 14.71 7.60 -1.39
N ILE A 89 14.59 6.56 -0.57
CA ILE A 89 14.39 6.70 0.87
C ILE A 89 15.67 7.26 1.50
N VAL A 90 16.84 6.67 1.21
CA VAL A 90 18.13 7.13 1.77
C VAL A 90 18.50 8.56 1.34
N LYS A 91 18.08 9.00 0.15
CA LYS A 91 18.29 10.40 -0.29
C LYS A 91 17.49 11.41 0.55
N ARG A 92 16.42 10.99 1.21
CA ARG A 92 15.48 11.87 1.92
C ARG A 92 15.55 11.76 3.43
N TYR A 93 15.97 10.60 3.93
CA TYR A 93 15.92 10.28 5.34
C TYR A 93 17.27 9.73 5.81
N ASP A 94 17.63 10.01 7.06
CA ASP A 94 18.81 9.41 7.69
C ASP A 94 18.65 7.87 7.78
N VAL A 95 19.78 7.16 7.90
CA VAL A 95 19.82 5.68 7.94
C VAL A 95 18.94 5.10 9.05
N ASP A 96 18.77 5.80 10.18
CA ASP A 96 17.89 5.35 11.27
C ASP A 96 16.39 5.44 10.92
N GLN A 97 16.00 6.33 10.00
CA GLN A 97 14.62 6.49 9.52
C GLN A 97 14.33 5.62 8.29
N LEU A 98 15.37 5.22 7.55
CA LEU A 98 15.27 4.36 6.37
C LEU A 98 14.38 3.15 6.61
N TYR A 99 14.60 2.39 7.68
CA TYR A 99 13.91 1.13 7.93
C TYR A 99 12.44 1.32 8.32
N TRP A 100 12.13 2.38 9.08
CA TRP A 100 10.75 2.73 9.39
C TRP A 100 9.98 3.10 8.12
N THR A 101 10.57 3.98 7.30
CA THR A 101 9.99 4.40 6.02
C THR A 101 9.89 3.24 5.03
N PHE A 102 10.89 2.36 4.99
CA PHE A 102 10.86 1.15 4.18
C PHE A 102 9.66 0.26 4.53
N VAL A 103 9.47 -0.06 5.80
CA VAL A 103 8.34 -0.89 6.24
C VAL A 103 7.02 -0.18 5.96
N PHE A 104 6.94 1.13 6.23
CA PHE A 104 5.76 1.94 5.95
C PHE A 104 5.33 1.82 4.48
N LEU A 105 6.24 2.14 3.55
CA LEU A 105 5.98 2.15 2.12
C LEU A 105 5.65 0.75 1.60
N LEU A 106 6.38 -0.28 2.05
CA LEU A 106 6.08 -1.65 1.65
C LEU A 106 4.65 -2.05 2.03
N ILE A 107 4.24 -1.77 3.26
CA ILE A 107 2.91 -2.13 3.75
C ILE A 107 1.83 -1.29 3.06
N HIS A 108 2.09 0.00 2.84
CA HIS A 108 1.21 0.90 2.09
C HIS A 108 0.92 0.36 0.67
N GLU A 109 1.95 0.01 -0.09
CA GLU A 109 1.79 -0.50 -1.46
C GLU A 109 1.15 -1.90 -1.50
N LEU A 110 1.48 -2.76 -0.53
CA LEU A 110 0.81 -4.06 -0.37
C LEU A 110 -0.67 -3.88 -0.04
N ARG A 111 -1.04 -2.83 0.69
CA ARG A 111 -2.45 -2.52 0.97
C ARG A 111 -3.21 -2.15 -0.30
N HIS A 112 -2.62 -1.42 -1.23
CA HIS A 112 -3.23 -1.21 -2.56
C HIS A 112 -3.44 -2.51 -3.33
N CYS A 113 -2.53 -3.47 -3.20
CA CYS A 113 -2.72 -4.80 -3.78
C CYS A 113 -3.90 -5.55 -3.13
N GLU A 114 -4.07 -5.48 -1.80
CA GLU A 114 -5.26 -6.02 -1.15
C GLU A 114 -6.55 -5.34 -1.61
N GLN A 115 -6.56 -4.00 -1.72
CA GLN A 115 -7.71 -3.25 -2.21
C GLN A 115 -8.10 -3.69 -3.62
N LEU A 116 -7.12 -3.82 -4.52
CA LEU A 116 -7.33 -4.36 -5.85
C LEU A 116 -7.88 -5.78 -5.80
N ASN A 117 -7.33 -6.66 -4.95
CA ASN A 117 -7.82 -8.03 -4.81
C ASN A 117 -9.26 -8.06 -4.27
N PHE A 118 -9.59 -7.22 -3.29
CA PHE A 118 -10.92 -7.14 -2.70
C PHE A 118 -11.96 -6.69 -3.73
N PHE A 119 -11.68 -5.60 -4.46
CA PHE A 119 -12.61 -5.03 -5.43
C PHE A 119 -12.59 -5.75 -6.79
N LYS A 120 -11.48 -6.37 -7.20
CA LYS A 120 -11.18 -6.89 -8.56
C LYS A 120 -11.78 -6.09 -9.71
N GLU A 121 -12.91 -6.56 -10.25
CA GLU A 121 -13.59 -6.01 -11.42
C GLU A 121 -14.34 -4.72 -11.09
N ARG A 122 -14.60 -4.47 -9.80
CA ARG A 122 -15.13 -3.20 -9.28
C ARG A 122 -14.05 -2.11 -9.22
N TRP A 123 -12.77 -2.50 -9.14
CA TRP A 123 -11.66 -1.56 -8.95
C TRP A 123 -11.58 -0.45 -10.01
N PRO A 124 -11.66 -0.75 -11.33
CA PRO A 124 -11.62 0.30 -12.34
C PRO A 124 -12.78 1.30 -12.24
N LEU A 125 -13.92 0.90 -11.67
CA LEU A 125 -15.06 1.81 -11.48
C LEU A 125 -14.77 2.79 -10.34
N LEU A 126 -14.11 2.30 -9.30
CA LEU A 126 -13.76 3.05 -8.10
C LEU A 126 -12.57 3.99 -8.29
N GLN A 127 -11.70 3.71 -9.27
CA GLN A 127 -10.55 4.55 -9.60
C GLN A 127 -10.90 5.77 -10.47
N ASN A 128 -12.13 5.91 -10.97
CA ASN A 128 -12.49 7.07 -11.80
C ASN A 128 -12.39 8.41 -11.04
N ASP A 129 -12.45 8.37 -9.71
CA ASP A 129 -12.29 9.55 -8.84
C ASP A 129 -10.81 9.78 -8.45
N TYR A 130 -9.89 8.89 -8.86
CA TYR A 130 -8.46 8.95 -8.59
C TYR A 130 -7.74 9.71 -9.70
N GLN A 131 -7.66 11.04 -9.60
CA GLN A 131 -6.87 11.84 -10.54
C GLN A 131 -5.37 11.67 -10.25
N LEU A 132 -4.55 11.42 -11.27
CA LEU A 132 -3.09 11.25 -11.15
C LEU A 132 -2.35 12.38 -10.39
N ASN A 133 -2.98 13.54 -10.24
CA ASN A 133 -2.39 14.73 -9.62
C ASN A 133 -2.91 14.97 -8.18
N TYR A 134 -3.60 14.00 -7.56
CA TYR A 134 -4.26 14.21 -6.27
C TYR A 134 -3.30 14.60 -5.13
N MET A 135 -2.04 14.13 -5.16
CA MET A 135 -1.01 14.56 -4.19
C MET A 135 -0.56 16.01 -4.42
N GLU A 136 -0.64 16.52 -5.65
CA GLU A 136 -0.23 17.89 -5.99
C GLU A 136 -1.32 18.91 -5.61
N THR A 137 -2.57 18.47 -5.46
CA THR A 137 -3.72 19.33 -5.15
C THR A 137 -4.26 19.16 -3.73
N ALA A 138 -3.84 18.14 -3.00
CA ALA A 138 -4.22 17.92 -1.61
C ALA A 138 -3.43 18.85 -0.67
N ASN A 139 -4.13 19.54 0.22
CA ASN A 139 -3.51 20.36 1.26
C ASN A 139 -3.33 19.56 2.56
N THR A 140 -4.12 18.50 2.74
CA THR A 140 -4.12 17.62 3.91
C THR A 140 -4.33 16.15 3.50
N LEU A 141 -4.05 15.21 4.42
CA LEU A 141 -4.39 13.80 4.24
C LEU A 141 -5.91 13.54 4.18
N GLU A 142 -6.75 14.51 4.58
CA GLU A 142 -8.21 14.39 4.45
C GLU A 142 -8.66 14.61 3.00
N ASP A 143 -7.86 15.34 2.21
CA ASP A 143 -8.17 15.70 0.82
C ASP A 143 -7.81 14.58 -0.18
N ILE A 144 -6.97 13.62 0.22
CA ILE A 144 -6.55 12.51 -0.64
C ILE A 144 -7.67 11.48 -0.79
N HIS A 145 -7.60 10.70 -1.86
CA HIS A 145 -8.60 9.67 -2.15
C HIS A 145 -8.66 8.59 -1.04
N TRP A 146 -9.84 8.05 -0.75
CA TRP A 146 -10.06 7.08 0.34
C TRP A 146 -9.13 5.86 0.29
N CYS A 147 -8.65 5.48 -0.90
CA CYS A 147 -7.73 4.34 -1.03
C CYS A 147 -6.35 4.64 -0.45
N GLU A 148 -5.89 5.89 -0.56
CA GLU A 148 -4.67 6.36 0.08
C GLU A 148 -4.87 6.49 1.58
N GLN A 149 -6.01 7.07 2.00
CA GLN A 149 -6.36 7.17 3.42
C GLN A 149 -6.33 5.79 4.11
N ASP A 150 -6.92 4.77 3.48
CA ASP A 150 -6.85 3.40 3.97
C ASP A 150 -5.42 2.83 3.93
N ALA A 151 -4.66 3.04 2.86
CA ALA A 151 -3.29 2.54 2.76
C ALA A 151 -2.35 3.15 3.81
N TYR A 152 -2.38 4.48 3.96
CA TYR A 152 -1.64 5.19 5.00
C TYR A 152 -2.06 4.79 6.42
N THR A 153 -3.37 4.74 6.70
CA THR A 153 -3.88 4.31 8.02
C THR A 153 -3.43 2.88 8.32
N TYR A 154 -3.57 1.97 7.36
CA TYR A 154 -3.18 0.59 7.55
C TYR A 154 -1.67 0.45 7.81
N ALA A 155 -0.83 1.14 7.03
CA ALA A 155 0.61 1.13 7.20
C ALA A 155 1.04 1.72 8.56
N TYR A 156 0.44 2.84 8.96
CA TYR A 156 0.66 3.44 10.28
C TYR A 156 0.32 2.46 11.41
N ARG A 157 -0.90 1.91 11.39
CA ARG A 157 -1.34 0.97 12.43
C ARG A 157 -0.48 -0.31 12.43
N PHE A 158 -0.05 -0.80 11.27
CA PHE A 158 0.87 -1.94 11.19
C PHE A 158 2.20 -1.64 11.88
N LEU A 159 2.79 -0.48 11.61
CA LEU A 159 4.05 -0.06 12.23
C LEU A 159 3.91 0.04 13.75
N GLU A 160 2.90 0.76 14.23
CA GLU A 160 2.70 0.96 15.66
C GLU A 160 2.45 -0.37 16.39
N ASN A 161 1.62 -1.26 15.82
CA ASN A 161 1.31 -2.55 16.40
C ASN A 161 2.51 -3.52 16.42
N ASN A 162 3.52 -3.31 15.57
CA ASN A 162 4.69 -4.19 15.44
C ASN A 162 6.02 -3.46 15.72
N LYS A 163 5.97 -2.29 16.38
CA LYS A 163 7.10 -1.39 16.55
C LYS A 163 8.28 -2.06 17.25
N SER A 164 8.00 -2.90 18.26
CA SER A 164 9.03 -3.63 19.00
C SER A 164 9.73 -4.69 18.15
N GLU A 165 8.96 -5.45 17.38
CA GLU A 165 9.43 -6.51 16.49
C GLU A 165 10.25 -5.92 15.35
N ILE A 166 9.78 -4.83 14.74
CA ILE A 166 10.50 -4.10 13.68
C ILE A 166 11.83 -3.59 14.20
N LYS A 167 11.87 -3.01 15.40
CA LYS A 167 13.12 -2.57 16.04
C LYS A 167 14.12 -3.73 16.16
N VAL A 168 13.66 -4.92 16.53
CA VAL A 168 14.51 -6.12 16.65
C VAL A 168 15.00 -6.60 15.29
N ILE A 169 14.11 -6.73 14.30
CA ILE A 169 14.44 -7.20 12.94
C ILE A 169 15.53 -6.33 12.31
N PHE A 170 15.39 -5.01 12.42
CA PHE A 170 16.29 -4.04 11.80
C PHE A 170 17.40 -3.53 12.74
N GLN A 171 17.49 -4.06 13.97
CA GLN A 171 18.50 -3.69 14.97
C GLN A 171 18.55 -2.17 15.25
N LEU A 172 17.39 -1.53 15.29
CA LEU A 172 17.28 -0.07 15.40
C LEU A 172 17.61 0.37 16.84
N LYS A 173 18.36 1.45 16.97
CA LYS A 173 18.72 2.00 18.30
C LYS A 173 17.57 2.82 18.88
N THR A 174 16.94 3.61 18.03
CA THR A 174 15.88 4.56 18.38
C THR A 174 14.52 4.05 17.93
N MET A 175 13.49 4.47 18.67
CA MET A 175 12.12 4.41 18.19
C MET A 175 11.86 5.66 17.37
N HIS A 176 11.28 5.50 16.18
CA HIS A 176 10.77 6.63 15.42
C HIS A 176 9.29 6.81 15.76
N ASP A 177 8.91 8.05 16.07
CA ASP A 177 7.52 8.41 16.31
C ASP A 177 6.96 8.98 15.01
N ILE A 178 5.92 8.32 14.51
CA ILE A 178 5.24 8.68 13.28
C ILE A 178 3.98 9.43 13.68
N SER A 179 3.71 10.56 13.04
CA SER A 179 2.48 11.32 13.25
C SER A 179 1.26 10.40 13.08
N PRO A 180 0.29 10.43 14.00
CA PRO A 180 -0.88 9.57 13.91
C PRO A 180 -1.66 9.77 12.60
N ILE A 181 -1.99 8.66 11.94
CA ILE A 181 -2.86 8.62 10.76
C ILE A 181 -3.98 7.63 11.03
N ASP A 182 -5.20 8.13 11.18
CA ASP A 182 -6.32 7.29 11.60
C ASP A 182 -7.62 7.61 10.86
N PHE A 183 -7.78 7.06 9.66
CA PHE A 183 -9.02 7.12 8.89
C PHE A 183 -9.80 5.81 8.98
N ASP A 184 -11.08 5.90 9.33
CA ASP A 184 -11.97 4.72 9.35
C ASP A 184 -12.66 4.51 8.00
N ILE A 185 -11.99 3.78 7.11
CA ILE A 185 -12.49 3.49 5.76
C ILE A 185 -13.22 2.12 5.71
N ASP A 186 -14.53 2.15 5.46
CA ASP A 186 -15.31 0.93 5.20
C ASP A 186 -15.43 0.68 3.69
N MET A 187 -14.68 -0.30 3.21
CA MET A 187 -14.62 -0.73 1.81
C MET A 187 -15.97 -1.17 1.23
N MET A 188 -16.83 -1.77 2.05
CA MET A 188 -18.18 -2.16 1.62
C MET A 188 -19.09 -0.95 1.51
N MET A 189 -18.95 0.05 2.39
CA MET A 189 -19.66 1.31 2.27
C MET A 189 -19.20 2.10 1.04
N ILE A 190 -17.90 2.14 0.75
CA ILE A 190 -17.35 2.74 -0.48
C ILE A 190 -18.00 2.11 -1.72
N TRP A 191 -18.04 0.78 -1.80
CA TRP A 191 -18.70 0.10 -2.92
C TRP A 191 -20.20 0.41 -3.01
N LYS A 192 -20.92 0.38 -1.88
CA LYS A 192 -22.35 0.70 -1.83
C LYS A 192 -22.62 2.13 -2.29
N ALA A 193 -21.80 3.10 -1.87
CA ALA A 193 -21.92 4.50 -2.27
C ALA A 193 -21.70 4.66 -3.77
N HIS A 194 -20.67 4.03 -4.33
CA HIS A 194 -20.40 4.07 -5.76
C HIS A 194 -21.55 3.44 -6.58
N LYS A 195 -22.06 2.27 -6.19
CA LYS A 195 -23.21 1.62 -6.85
C LYS A 195 -24.46 2.50 -6.93
N LYS A 196 -24.69 3.37 -5.95
CA LYS A 196 -25.83 4.31 -5.96
C LYS A 196 -25.70 5.36 -7.05
N LYS A 197 -24.50 5.66 -7.54
CA LYS A 197 -24.25 6.60 -8.65
C LYS A 197 -24.49 5.96 -10.03
N LEU A 198 -24.51 4.63 -10.12
CA LEU A 198 -24.75 3.92 -11.39
C LEU A 198 -26.21 4.05 -11.84
N ASN A 199 -26.41 4.05 -13.16
CA ASN A 199 -27.74 3.97 -13.77
C ASN A 199 -28.43 2.63 -13.43
N VAL A 200 -29.75 2.56 -13.66
CA VAL A 200 -30.57 1.40 -13.26
C VAL A 200 -30.06 0.09 -13.87
N VAL A 201 -29.69 0.09 -15.16
CA VAL A 201 -29.20 -1.11 -15.86
C VAL A 201 -27.89 -1.60 -15.24
N ALA A 202 -26.90 -0.71 -15.11
CA ALA A 202 -25.60 -1.04 -14.53
C ALA A 202 -25.73 -1.48 -13.05
N ARG A 203 -26.60 -0.83 -12.28
CA ARG A 203 -26.86 -1.20 -10.88
C ARG A 203 -27.44 -2.60 -10.76
N THR A 204 -28.39 -2.97 -11.62
CA THR A 204 -28.98 -4.32 -11.65
C THR A 204 -27.94 -5.38 -12.02
N LEU A 205 -27.12 -5.12 -13.05
CA LEU A 205 -26.04 -6.04 -13.44
C LEU A 205 -25.06 -6.27 -12.29
N TRP A 206 -24.63 -5.21 -11.60
CA TRP A 206 -23.74 -5.34 -10.46
C TRP A 206 -24.39 -5.98 -9.24
N PHE A 207 -25.69 -5.78 -9.01
CA PHE A 207 -26.41 -6.50 -7.97
C PHE A 207 -26.35 -8.01 -8.20
N ILE A 208 -26.60 -8.47 -9.43
CA ILE A 208 -26.53 -9.89 -9.80
C ILE A 208 -25.10 -10.40 -9.66
N ALA A 209 -24.11 -9.68 -10.19
CA ALA A 209 -22.70 -10.07 -10.09
C ALA A 209 -22.23 -10.20 -8.64
N ASP A 210 -22.70 -9.31 -7.76
CA ASP A 210 -22.37 -9.31 -6.33
C ASP A 210 -22.91 -10.56 -5.60
N LEU A 211 -24.04 -11.14 -6.04
CA LEU A 211 -24.59 -12.36 -5.44
C LEU A 211 -23.67 -13.57 -5.64
N SER A 212 -22.98 -13.63 -6.78
CA SER A 212 -22.00 -14.68 -7.08
C SER A 212 -20.58 -14.35 -6.62
N TRP A 213 -20.38 -13.18 -6.02
CA TRP A 213 -19.03 -12.72 -5.69
C TRP A 213 -18.53 -13.37 -4.41
N PRO A 214 -17.38 -14.07 -4.43
CA PRO A 214 -16.84 -14.67 -3.22
C PRO A 214 -16.51 -13.57 -2.22
N VAL A 215 -16.98 -13.74 -0.98
CA VAL A 215 -16.62 -12.85 0.13
C VAL A 215 -15.11 -12.92 0.30
N ARG A 216 -14.44 -11.79 0.08
CA ARG A 216 -13.01 -11.66 0.37
C ARG A 216 -12.83 -10.80 1.58
N GLN A 217 -11.86 -11.19 2.38
CA GLN A 217 -11.45 -10.44 3.55
C GLN A 217 -10.26 -9.58 3.15
N MET A 218 -10.24 -8.37 3.69
CA MET A 218 -9.05 -7.55 3.75
C MET A 218 -8.49 -7.70 5.15
N SER A 219 -7.17 -7.65 5.28
CA SER A 219 -6.56 -7.62 6.60
C SER A 219 -7.02 -6.38 7.36
N LYS A 220 -7.04 -6.46 8.69
CA LYS A 220 -7.39 -5.35 9.57
C LYS A 220 -6.27 -5.15 10.57
N GLN A 221 -5.93 -3.89 10.83
CA GLN A 221 -5.07 -3.50 11.94
C GLN A 221 -5.94 -2.84 13.01
N HIS A 222 -5.68 -3.22 14.26
CA HIS A 222 -6.29 -2.54 15.41
C HIS A 222 -5.75 -1.11 15.52
N LYS A 223 -6.58 -0.20 16.03
CA LYS A 223 -6.14 1.16 16.36
C LYS A 223 -5.14 1.05 17.52
N PRO A 224 -3.94 1.65 17.40
CA PRO A 224 -2.96 1.69 18.48
C PRO A 224 -3.53 2.37 19.71
N ASP A 225 -3.09 1.94 20.90
CA ASP A 225 -3.52 2.54 22.17
C ASP A 225 -3.12 4.03 22.27
N SER A 226 -2.08 4.46 21.55
CA SER A 226 -1.64 5.85 21.44
C SER A 226 -2.66 6.77 20.73
N CYS A 227 -3.64 6.21 20.03
CA CYS A 227 -4.75 6.94 19.41
C CYS A 227 -6.04 6.94 20.25
N GLN A 228 -6.08 6.25 21.40
CA GLN A 228 -7.21 6.33 22.30
C GLN A 228 -7.11 7.61 23.10
N SER A 229 -7.93 8.61 22.76
CA SER A 229 -8.11 9.80 23.60
C SER A 229 -8.46 9.33 25.00
N HIS A 230 -7.66 9.70 26.00
CA HIS A 230 -8.06 9.58 27.39
C HIS A 230 -9.39 10.33 27.55
N ASP A 231 -10.49 9.58 27.65
CA ASP A 231 -11.72 10.08 28.23
C ASP A 231 -11.39 10.45 29.68
N ILE A 232 -11.03 11.72 29.88
CA ILE A 232 -10.95 12.32 31.20
C ILE A 232 -12.38 12.29 31.72
N LYS A 233 -12.70 11.25 32.49
CA LYS A 233 -13.88 11.24 33.36
C LYS A 233 -13.77 12.45 34.26
N SER A 234 -14.56 13.47 33.96
CA SER A 234 -14.81 14.58 34.87
C SER A 234 -15.66 14.01 36.02
N THR A 235 -15.01 13.75 37.15
CA THR A 235 -15.67 13.66 38.46
C THR A 235 -16.03 15.05 38.97
#